data_AF-A0A955YH07-F1
#
_entry.id   AF-A0A955YH07-F1
#
_cell.length_a   1.000
_cell.length_b   1.000
_cell.length_c   1.000
_cell.angle_alpha   90.00
_cell.angle_beta   90.00
_cell.angle_gamma   90.00
#
_symmetry.space_group_name_H-M   'P 1'
#
loop_
_entity.id
_entity.type
_entity.pdbx_description
1 polymer ?
#
loop_
_entity_poly.entity_id
_entity_poly.type
_entity_poly.pdbx_seq_one_letter_code
_entity_poly.pdbx_strand_id
1 'polypeptide(L)'
;SLLFAIGMTAILTYAIRGALVIAFSAPVFAFLISSSDLAAPVQVMLAMMLIAGMPFFSFVAGRMYNAAWMFMSFSSEKDGLIAELETAKAHSDEARLRAEESNLAKSRFLASMSHELRTPLNAILGFSEVMANEVLGPLENATYKEYASDIHDSGNHLLKVINEILDLSRIEAGKRE
;
A
#
# COMPACT_ATOMS: atom_id res chain seq x y z
N SER A 1 26.58 0.10 4.94
CA SER A 1 27.52 1.24 4.74
C SER A 1 26.82 2.60 4.69
N LEU A 2 25.71 2.78 5.43
CA LEU A 2 24.97 4.05 5.53
C LEU A 2 25.63 4.99 6.57
N LEU A 3 26.10 4.42 7.67
CA LEU A 3 26.79 5.13 8.76
C LEU A 3 28.13 5.74 8.32
N PHE A 4 28.84 5.05 7.42
CA PHE A 4 30.06 5.55 6.77
C PHE A 4 29.77 6.72 5.81
N ALA A 5 28.67 6.65 5.05
CA ALA A 5 28.27 7.72 4.13
C ALA A 5 27.83 8.99 4.89
N ILE A 6 27.06 8.84 5.96
CA ILE A 6 26.64 9.93 6.86
C ILE A 6 27.85 10.54 7.58
N GLY A 7 28.78 9.70 8.06
CA GLY A 7 30.03 10.17 8.65
C GLY A 7 30.88 10.96 7.64
N MET A 8 30.98 10.48 6.40
CA MET A 8 31.74 11.13 5.34
C MET A 8 31.12 12.46 4.91
N THR A 9 29.79 12.54 4.75
CA THR A 9 29.09 13.81 4.43
C THR A 9 29.11 14.78 5.60
N ALA A 10 29.02 14.31 6.85
CA ALA A 10 29.18 15.16 8.03
C ALA A 10 30.61 15.72 8.13
N ILE A 11 31.63 14.89 7.89
CA ILE A 11 33.05 15.31 7.85
C ILE A 11 33.27 16.29 6.69
N LEU A 12 32.72 16.03 5.50
CA LEU A 12 32.85 16.92 4.35
C LEU A 12 32.17 18.28 4.62
N THR A 13 30.98 18.26 5.23
CA THR A 13 30.21 19.47 5.54
C THR A 13 30.88 20.29 6.65
N TYR A 14 31.42 19.62 7.68
CA TYR A 14 32.22 20.26 8.72
C TYR A 14 33.54 20.81 8.16
N ALA A 15 34.21 20.03 7.30
CA ALA A 15 35.42 20.43 6.60
C ALA A 15 35.18 21.65 5.71
N ILE A 16 34.05 21.75 5.01
CA ILE A 16 33.71 22.93 4.20
C ILE A 16 33.54 24.18 5.09
N ARG A 17 32.94 24.05 6.28
CA ARG A 17 32.76 25.17 7.22
C ARG A 17 34.07 25.66 7.82
N GLY A 18 34.96 24.74 8.21
CA GLY A 18 36.30 25.07 8.71
C GLY A 18 37.24 25.53 7.60
N ALA A 19 37.21 24.88 6.44
CA ALA A 19 38.06 25.19 5.30
C ALA A 19 37.74 26.54 4.68
N LEU A 20 36.48 26.99 4.67
CA LEU A 20 36.17 28.35 4.22
C LEU A 20 36.84 29.38 5.13
N VAL A 21 36.69 29.23 6.45
CA VAL A 21 37.28 30.15 7.44
C VAL A 21 38.81 30.11 7.37
N ILE A 22 39.42 28.94 7.21
CA ILE A 22 40.88 28.77 7.07
C ILE A 22 41.37 29.33 5.72
N ALA A 23 40.64 29.10 4.63
CA ALA A 23 41.00 29.58 3.28
C ALA A 23 40.86 31.10 3.15
N PHE A 24 39.99 31.74 3.93
CA PHE A 24 39.88 33.21 3.98
C PHE A 24 40.78 33.84 5.03
N SER A 25 41.11 33.16 6.13
CA SER A 25 42.03 33.68 7.16
C SER A 25 43.50 33.59 6.75
N ALA A 26 43.90 32.58 5.98
CA ALA A 26 45.28 32.42 5.54
C ALA A 26 45.78 33.57 4.63
N PRO A 27 45.03 34.05 3.61
CA PRO A 27 45.40 35.21 2.82
C PRO A 27 45.42 36.51 3.64
N VAL A 28 44.48 36.69 4.58
CA VAL A 28 44.44 37.85 5.49
C VAL A 28 45.70 37.90 6.35
N PHE A 29 46.07 36.76 6.93
CA PHE A 29 47.23 36.65 7.81
C PHE A 29 48.54 36.80 7.03
N ALA A 30 48.64 36.18 5.85
CA ALA A 30 49.78 36.33 4.94
C ALA A 30 49.95 37.78 4.48
N PHE A 31 48.85 38.48 4.17
CA PHE A 31 48.87 39.88 3.78
C PHE A 31 49.35 40.79 4.92
N LEU A 32 48.85 40.61 6.15
CA LEU A 32 49.24 41.38 7.32
C LEU A 32 50.72 41.24 7.70
N ILE A 33 51.31 40.06 7.48
CA ILE A 33 52.73 39.80 7.79
C ILE A 33 53.65 40.29 6.66
N SER A 34 53.20 40.20 5.39
CA SER A 34 54.01 40.59 4.23
C SER A 34 54.03 42.10 3.99
N SER A 35 53.12 42.86 4.58
CA SER A 35 53.05 44.31 4.43
C SER A 35 53.96 45.02 5.45
N SER A 36 55.11 45.50 4.98
CA SER A 36 56.05 46.29 5.81
C SER A 36 55.62 47.75 6.03
N ASP A 37 54.56 48.21 5.34
CA ASP A 37 54.06 49.59 5.41
C ASP A 37 52.53 49.64 5.46
N LEU A 38 51.99 49.31 6.64
CA LEU A 38 50.55 49.27 6.94
C LEU A 38 49.85 50.64 6.81
N ALA A 39 50.61 51.72 6.59
CA ALA A 39 50.09 53.09 6.48
C ALA A 39 49.51 53.42 5.09
N ALA A 40 49.71 52.56 4.09
CA ALA A 40 49.13 52.77 2.76
C ALA A 40 47.59 52.61 2.82
N PRO A 41 46.80 53.62 2.36
CA PRO A 41 45.34 53.61 2.49
C PRO A 41 44.66 52.42 1.81
N VAL A 42 45.27 51.87 0.75
CA VAL A 42 44.77 50.68 0.04
C VAL A 42 44.83 49.41 0.90
N GLN A 43 45.88 49.24 1.70
CA GLN A 43 46.05 48.05 2.54
C GLN A 43 45.05 48.02 3.69
N VAL A 44 44.78 49.19 4.28
CA VAL A 44 43.75 49.35 5.32
C VAL A 44 42.36 49.03 4.79
N MET A 45 42.03 49.47 3.56
CA MET A 45 40.74 49.16 2.93
C MET A 45 40.57 47.66 2.66
N LEU A 46 41.62 46.98 2.19
CA LEU A 46 41.60 45.53 1.97
C LEU A 46 41.43 44.75 3.28
N ALA A 47 42.16 45.13 4.33
CA ALA A 47 42.02 44.50 5.66
C ALA A 47 40.60 44.68 6.22
N MET A 48 40.03 45.89 6.10
CA MET A 48 38.66 46.18 6.54
C MET A 48 37.61 45.37 5.76
N MET A 49 37.78 45.24 4.44
CA MET A 49 36.88 44.44 3.58
C MET A 49 36.91 42.95 3.95
N LEU A 50 38.09 42.41 4.26
CA LEU A 50 38.24 41.01 4.66
C LEU A 50 37.66 40.73 6.05
N ILE A 51 37.88 41.63 7.01
CA ILE A 51 37.29 41.56 8.36
C ILE A 51 35.76 41.64 8.26
N ALA A 52 35.23 42.53 7.44
CA ALA A 52 33.79 42.68 7.21
C ALA A 52 33.16 41.49 6.48
N GLY A 53 33.92 40.77 5.66
CA GLY A 53 33.46 39.56 4.95
C GLY A 53 33.28 38.34 5.87
N MET A 54 34.08 38.22 6.94
CA MET A 54 34.06 37.05 7.84
C MET A 54 32.69 36.81 8.51
N PRO A 55 32.00 37.82 9.07
CA PRO A 55 30.64 37.66 9.59
C PRO A 55 29.64 37.22 8.51
N PHE A 56 29.75 37.76 7.30
CA PHE A 56 28.86 37.42 6.18
C PHE A 56 29.02 35.96 5.76
N PHE A 57 30.26 35.49 5.57
CA PHE A 57 30.51 34.09 5.23
C PHE A 57 30.11 33.13 6.36
N SER A 58 30.35 33.52 7.61
CA SER A 58 29.93 32.74 8.78
C SER A 58 28.41 32.60 8.85
N PHE A 59 27.67 33.67 8.52
CA PHE A 59 26.21 33.67 8.43
C PHE A 59 25.69 32.78 7.28
N VAL A 60 26.25 32.92 6.08
CA VAL A 60 25.88 32.11 4.90
C VAL A 60 26.16 30.63 5.15
N ALA A 61 27.34 30.30 5.68
CA ALA A 61 27.72 28.93 5.99
C ALA A 61 26.80 28.31 7.06
N GLY A 62 26.44 29.07 8.09
CA GLY A 62 25.47 28.64 9.11
C GLY A 62 24.08 28.37 8.53
N ARG A 63 23.61 29.25 7.63
CA ARG A 63 22.32 29.09 6.95
C ARG A 63 22.29 27.86 6.04
N MET A 64 23.35 27.64 5.26
CA MET A 64 23.44 26.48 4.35
C MET A 64 23.49 25.16 5.11
N TYR A 65 24.24 25.11 6.22
CA TYR A 65 24.28 23.94 7.10
C TYR A 65 22.87 23.58 7.56
N ASN A 66 22.14 24.54 8.15
CA ASN A 66 20.78 24.29 8.66
C ASN A 66 19.82 23.82 7.55
N ALA A 67 19.93 24.36 6.33
CA ALA A 67 19.12 23.94 5.19
C ALA A 67 19.46 22.52 4.71
N ALA A 68 20.76 22.16 4.64
CA ALA A 68 21.20 20.83 4.25
C ALA A 68 20.74 19.76 5.25
N TRP A 69 20.78 20.07 6.55
CA TRP A 69 20.28 19.18 7.60
C TRP A 69 18.77 18.96 7.51
N MET A 70 18.00 20.03 7.32
CA MET A 70 16.54 19.96 7.20
C MET A 70 16.11 19.14 5.97
N PHE A 71 16.82 19.28 4.85
CA PHE A 71 16.55 18.49 3.65
C PHE A 71 16.83 17.00 3.85
N MET A 72 17.91 16.67 4.58
CA MET A 72 18.32 15.29 4.83
C MET A 72 17.34 14.56 5.77
N SER A 73 16.86 15.23 6.82
CA SER A 73 15.85 14.64 7.71
C SER A 73 14.52 14.42 6.98
N PHE A 74 14.09 15.38 6.17
CA PHE A 74 12.85 15.27 5.39
C PHE A 74 12.91 14.14 4.35
N SER A 75 14.05 13.99 3.66
CA SER A 75 14.22 12.92 2.67
C SER A 75 14.19 11.54 3.34
N SER A 76 14.87 11.37 4.49
CA SER A 76 14.85 10.11 5.24
C SER A 76 13.45 9.76 5.76
N GLU A 77 12.70 10.74 6.25
CA GLU A 77 11.32 10.52 6.73
C GLU A 77 10.40 10.10 5.57
N LYS A 78 10.48 10.81 4.45
CA LYS A 78 9.72 10.47 3.24
C LYS A 78 10.07 9.07 2.72
N ASP A 79 11.34 8.70 2.70
CA ASP A 79 11.77 7.38 2.24
C ASP A 79 11.26 6.26 3.17
N GLY A 80 11.20 6.51 4.49
CA GLY A 80 10.56 5.61 5.45
C GLY A 80 9.06 5.45 5.22
N LEU A 81 8.34 6.56 5.02
CA LEU A 81 6.91 6.54 4.73
C LEU A 81 6.58 5.85 3.40
N ILE A 82 7.42 6.02 2.38
CA ILE A 82 7.26 5.32 1.10
C ILE A 82 7.42 3.81 1.30
N ALA A 83 8.45 3.37 2.04
CA ALA A 83 8.65 1.95 2.32
C ALA A 83 7.50 1.35 3.15
N GLU A 84 6.97 2.08 4.13
CA GLU A 84 5.79 1.65 4.89
C GLU A 84 4.54 1.58 4.01
N LEU A 85 4.31 2.58 3.16
CA LEU A 85 3.19 2.58 2.22
C LEU A 85 3.28 1.43 1.22
N GLU A 86 4.46 1.14 0.69
CA GLU A 86 4.69 0.02 -0.23
C GLU A 86 4.44 -1.33 0.45
N THR A 87 4.89 -1.52 1.68
CA THR A 87 4.65 -2.76 2.44
C THR A 87 3.18 -2.91 2.79
N ALA A 88 2.52 -1.85 3.28
CA ALA A 88 1.09 -1.86 3.56
C ALA A 88 0.25 -2.14 2.30
N LYS A 89 0.63 -1.55 1.15
CA LYS A 89 0.00 -1.81 -0.14
C LYS A 89 0.17 -3.26 -0.57
N ALA A 90 1.40 -3.79 -0.50
CA ALA A 90 1.68 -5.19 -0.85
C ALA A 90 0.86 -6.17 0.02
N HIS A 91 0.78 -5.93 1.33
CA HIS A 91 -0.06 -6.71 2.22
C HIS A 91 -1.56 -6.61 1.88
N SER A 92 -2.03 -5.41 1.54
CA SER A 92 -3.42 -5.19 1.12
C SER A 92 -3.75 -5.93 -0.18
N ASP A 93 -2.86 -5.83 -1.17
CA ASP A 93 -3.02 -6.52 -2.46
C ASP A 93 -2.98 -8.04 -2.29
N GLU A 94 -2.07 -8.58 -1.47
CA GLU A 94 -2.02 -10.00 -1.16
C GLU A 94 -3.31 -10.49 -0.47
N ALA A 95 -3.80 -9.76 0.53
CA ALA A 95 -5.05 -10.10 1.21
C ALA A 95 -6.25 -10.04 0.26
N ARG A 96 -6.27 -9.06 -0.65
CA ARG A 96 -7.30 -8.93 -1.68
C ARG A 96 -7.29 -10.13 -2.64
N LEU A 97 -6.11 -10.50 -3.17
CA LEU A 97 -5.96 -11.64 -4.07
C LEU A 97 -6.41 -12.95 -3.41
N ARG A 98 -6.02 -13.20 -2.15
CA ARG A 98 -6.49 -14.38 -1.40
C ARG A 98 -8.01 -14.40 -1.21
N ALA A 99 -8.61 -13.24 -0.95
CA ALA A 99 -10.06 -13.13 -0.82
C ALA A 99 -10.78 -13.37 -2.16
N GLU A 100 -10.23 -12.86 -3.26
CA GLU A 100 -10.74 -13.09 -4.62
C GLU A 100 -10.67 -14.57 -5.00
N GLU A 101 -9.53 -15.24 -4.74
CA GLU A 101 -9.36 -16.67 -5.00
C GLU A 101 -10.36 -17.52 -4.20
N SER A 102 -10.52 -17.22 -2.90
CA SER A 102 -11.50 -17.90 -2.03
C SER A 102 -12.94 -17.72 -2.53
N ASN A 103 -13.31 -16.50 -2.95
CA ASN A 103 -14.63 -16.24 -3.51
C ASN A 103 -14.85 -17.01 -4.82
N LEU A 104 -13.86 -17.03 -5.71
CA LEU A 104 -13.95 -17.78 -6.96
C LEU A 104 -14.12 -19.29 -6.71
N ALA A 105 -13.36 -19.85 -5.75
CA ALA A 105 -13.49 -21.24 -5.34
C ALA A 105 -14.89 -21.53 -4.77
N LYS A 106 -15.41 -20.67 -3.89
CA LYS A 106 -16.78 -20.76 -3.35
C LYS A 106 -17.83 -20.75 -4.46
N SER A 107 -17.74 -19.81 -5.40
CA SER A 107 -18.71 -19.71 -6.51
C SER A 107 -18.66 -20.92 -7.44
N ARG A 108 -17.46 -21.42 -7.76
CA ARG A 108 -17.29 -22.65 -8.56
C ARG A 108 -17.88 -23.87 -7.85
N PHE A 109 -17.61 -24.02 -6.56
CA PHE A 109 -18.15 -25.10 -5.74
C PHE A 109 -19.69 -25.08 -5.74
N LEU A 110 -20.29 -23.92 -5.45
CA LEU A 110 -21.75 -23.80 -5.41
C LEU A 110 -22.40 -24.09 -6.78
N ALA A 111 -21.79 -23.60 -7.87
CA ALA A 111 -22.27 -23.89 -9.22
C ALA A 111 -22.23 -25.40 -9.54
N SER A 112 -21.14 -26.09 -9.20
CA SER A 112 -21.01 -27.54 -9.40
C SER A 112 -22.07 -28.30 -8.60
N MET A 113 -22.19 -28.01 -7.31
CA MET A 113 -23.15 -28.65 -6.42
C MET A 113 -24.59 -28.45 -6.91
N SER A 114 -24.93 -27.27 -7.44
CA SER A 114 -26.26 -27.05 -8.02
C SER A 114 -26.56 -27.98 -9.18
N HIS A 115 -25.62 -28.18 -10.11
CA HIS A 115 -25.81 -29.09 -11.24
C HIS A 115 -25.95 -30.54 -10.77
N GLU A 116 -25.14 -30.95 -9.80
CA GLU A 116 -25.22 -32.30 -9.22
C GLU A 116 -26.53 -32.53 -8.47
N LEU A 117 -27.08 -31.52 -7.80
CA LEU A 117 -28.34 -31.61 -7.07
C LEU A 117 -29.58 -31.54 -7.97
N ARG A 118 -29.54 -30.79 -9.08
CA ARG A 118 -30.68 -30.67 -10.01
C ARG A 118 -31.14 -32.00 -10.56
N THR A 119 -30.21 -32.88 -10.92
CA THR A 119 -30.53 -34.18 -11.54
C THR A 119 -31.34 -35.10 -10.61
N PRO A 120 -30.87 -35.44 -9.39
CA PRO A 120 -31.64 -36.26 -8.45
C PRO A 120 -32.91 -35.55 -7.97
N LEU A 121 -32.88 -34.22 -7.79
CA LEU A 121 -34.05 -33.48 -7.32
C LEU A 121 -35.17 -33.45 -8.38
N ASN A 122 -34.84 -33.25 -9.66
CA ASN A 122 -35.80 -33.34 -10.76
C ASN A 122 -36.39 -34.75 -10.87
N ALA A 123 -35.60 -35.79 -10.61
CA ALA A 123 -36.12 -37.16 -10.58
C ALA A 123 -37.13 -37.35 -9.44
N ILE A 124 -36.81 -36.89 -8.23
CA ILE A 124 -37.73 -36.94 -7.08
C ILE A 124 -39.02 -36.18 -7.37
N LEU A 125 -38.91 -34.96 -7.91
CA LEU A 125 -40.06 -34.13 -8.28
C LEU A 125 -40.95 -34.81 -9.33
N GLY A 126 -40.34 -35.42 -10.35
CA GLY A 126 -41.08 -36.14 -11.39
C GLY A 126 -41.78 -37.39 -10.84
N PHE A 127 -41.12 -38.16 -9.98
CA PHE A 127 -41.75 -39.32 -9.34
C PHE A 127 -42.88 -38.92 -8.39
N SER A 128 -42.66 -37.89 -7.57
CA SER A 128 -43.68 -37.41 -6.63
C SER A 128 -44.88 -36.80 -7.35
N GLU A 129 -44.66 -36.11 -8.48
CA GLU A 129 -45.73 -35.60 -9.35
C GLU A 129 -46.53 -36.74 -10.00
N VAL A 130 -45.87 -37.75 -10.55
CA VAL A 130 -46.51 -38.94 -11.13
C VAL A 130 -47.36 -39.68 -10.09
N MET A 131 -46.85 -39.79 -8.86
CA MET A 131 -47.57 -40.41 -7.75
C MET A 131 -48.76 -39.56 -7.28
N ALA A 132 -48.57 -38.25 -7.10
CA ALA A 132 -49.63 -37.34 -6.65
C ALA A 132 -50.78 -37.23 -7.67
N ASN A 133 -50.44 -37.27 -8.96
CA ASN A 133 -51.40 -37.24 -10.06
C ASN A 133 -51.99 -38.62 -10.41
N GLU A 134 -51.59 -39.68 -9.70
CA GLU A 134 -52.11 -41.05 -9.90
C GLU A 134 -52.02 -41.54 -11.35
N VAL A 135 -50.98 -41.12 -12.08
CA VAL A 135 -50.82 -41.36 -13.54
C VAL A 135 -50.71 -42.85 -13.86
N LEU A 136 -50.18 -43.64 -12.94
CA LEU A 136 -50.03 -45.10 -13.08
C LEU A 136 -51.17 -45.89 -12.39
N GLY A 137 -52.24 -45.21 -11.97
CA GLY A 137 -53.37 -45.79 -11.26
C GLY A 137 -53.58 -45.17 -9.87
N PRO A 138 -54.74 -45.41 -9.26
CA PRO A 138 -55.11 -44.79 -7.99
C PRO A 138 -54.28 -45.32 -6.82
N LEU A 139 -53.91 -44.42 -5.90
CA LEU A 139 -53.31 -44.76 -4.61
C LEU A 139 -54.43 -45.09 -3.62
N GLU A 140 -54.59 -46.36 -3.25
CA GLU A 140 -55.69 -46.80 -2.36
C GLU A 140 -55.69 -46.09 -0.99
N ASN A 141 -54.51 -45.69 -0.51
CA ASN A 141 -54.35 -44.94 0.73
C ASN A 141 -54.17 -43.44 0.43
N ALA A 142 -55.16 -42.63 0.82
CA ALA A 142 -55.15 -41.18 0.65
C ALA A 142 -53.93 -40.49 1.29
N THR A 143 -53.40 -41.03 2.39
CA THR A 143 -52.19 -40.49 3.06
C THR A 143 -50.96 -40.58 2.17
N TYR A 144 -50.83 -41.60 1.32
CA TYR A 144 -49.70 -41.69 0.38
C TYR A 144 -49.78 -40.63 -0.72
N LYS A 145 -50.99 -40.24 -1.13
CA LYS A 145 -51.20 -39.14 -2.06
C LYS A 145 -50.81 -37.80 -1.45
N GLU A 146 -51.18 -37.57 -0.18
CA GLU A 146 -50.74 -36.39 0.58
C GLU A 146 -49.22 -36.33 0.69
N TYR A 147 -48.55 -37.43 1.06
CA TYR A 147 -47.09 -37.49 1.12
C TYR A 147 -46.41 -37.22 -0.22
N ALA A 148 -46.97 -37.74 -1.32
CA ALA A 148 -46.44 -37.45 -2.65
C ALA A 148 -46.52 -35.95 -2.98
N SER A 149 -47.63 -35.29 -2.60
CA SER A 149 -47.77 -33.84 -2.71
C SER A 149 -46.76 -33.10 -1.84
N ASP A 150 -46.61 -33.49 -0.57
CA ASP A 150 -45.69 -32.84 0.37
C ASP A 150 -44.22 -32.97 -0.08
N ILE A 151 -43.84 -34.13 -0.63
CA ILE A 151 -42.50 -34.36 -1.21
C ILE A 151 -42.29 -33.44 -2.41
N HIS A 152 -43.29 -33.30 -3.28
CA HIS A 152 -43.22 -32.43 -4.45
C HIS A 152 -43.05 -30.96 -4.04
N ASP A 153 -43.87 -30.47 -3.12
CA ASP A 153 -43.82 -29.10 -2.65
C ASP A 153 -42.49 -28.79 -1.93
N SER A 154 -42.02 -29.72 -1.10
CA SER A 154 -40.72 -29.62 -0.42
C SER A 154 -39.55 -29.60 -1.41
N GLY A 155 -39.60 -30.42 -2.45
CA GLY A 155 -38.59 -30.45 -3.51
C GLY A 155 -38.52 -29.14 -4.30
N ASN A 156 -39.68 -28.57 -4.63
CA ASN A 156 -39.79 -27.27 -5.31
C ASN A 156 -39.24 -26.15 -4.43
N HIS A 157 -39.57 -26.18 -3.13
CA HIS A 157 -39.03 -25.22 -2.17
C HIS A 157 -37.51 -25.29 -2.09
N LEU A 158 -36.94 -26.49 -1.98
CA LEU A 158 -35.50 -26.69 -1.94
C LEU A 158 -34.80 -26.18 -3.21
N LEU A 159 -35.37 -26.47 -4.39
CA LEU A 159 -34.84 -26.00 -5.67
C LEU A 159 -34.82 -24.45 -5.73
N LYS A 160 -35.87 -23.80 -5.21
CA LYS A 160 -35.94 -22.35 -5.11
C LYS A 160 -34.82 -21.78 -4.22
N VAL A 161 -34.64 -22.34 -3.02
CA VAL A 161 -33.59 -21.91 -2.09
C VAL A 161 -32.19 -22.09 -2.70
N ILE A 162 -31.94 -23.22 -3.38
CA ILE A 162 -30.67 -23.46 -4.07
C ILE A 162 -30.42 -22.40 -5.14
N ASN A 163 -31.43 -22.06 -5.95
CA ASN A 163 -31.29 -21.03 -6.98
C ASN A 163 -31.03 -19.64 -6.38
N GLU A 164 -31.71 -19.27 -5.29
CA GLU A 164 -31.48 -17.99 -4.59
C GLU A 164 -30.04 -17.88 -4.05
N ILE A 165 -29.50 -18.96 -3.48
CA ILE A 165 -28.10 -19.01 -3.00
C ILE A 165 -27.10 -18.85 -4.16
N LEU A 166 -27.39 -19.45 -5.32
CA LEU A 166 -26.53 -19.31 -6.51
C LEU A 166 -26.55 -17.91 -7.07
N ASP A 167 -27.72 -17.28 -7.14
CA ASP A 167 -27.86 -15.93 -7.66
C ASP A 167 -27.12 -14.94 -6.76
N LEU A 168 -27.24 -15.09 -5.44
CA LEU A 168 -26.43 -14.33 -4.47
C LEU A 168 -24.93 -14.53 -4.72
N SER A 169 -24.49 -15.77 -4.92
CA SER A 169 -23.09 -16.11 -5.14
C SER A 169 -22.53 -15.56 -6.46
N ARG A 170 -23.36 -15.40 -7.50
CA ARG A 170 -22.98 -14.71 -8.75
C ARG A 170 -22.89 -13.20 -8.55
N ILE A 171 -23.81 -12.61 -7.80
CA ILE A 171 -23.79 -11.16 -7.49
C ILE A 171 -22.54 -10.82 -6.68
N GLU A 172 -22.20 -11.62 -5.66
CA GLU A 172 -20.99 -11.44 -4.85
C GLU A 172 -19.71 -11.52 -5.68
N ALA A 173 -19.68 -12.40 -6.70
CA ALA A 173 -18.55 -12.52 -7.63
C ALA A 173 -18.48 -11.36 -8.65
N GLY A 174 -19.62 -10.90 -9.20
CA GLY A 174 -19.67 -9.86 -10.23
C GLY A 174 -19.56 -8.41 -9.71
N LYS A 175 -19.72 -8.16 -8.40
CA LYS A 175 -19.62 -6.80 -7.82
C LYS A 175 -18.19 -6.27 -7.66
N ARG A 176 -17.17 -7.06 -8.02
CA ARG A 176 -15.75 -6.74 -7.75
C ARG A 176 -14.89 -6.58 -9.00
N GLU A 177 -15.48 -6.65 -10.20
CA GLU A 177 -14.84 -6.21 -11.45
C GLU A 177 -14.98 -4.69 -11.65
#